data_AF-A0A7Y5D025-F1
#
_entry.id   AF-A0A7Y5D025-F1
#
_cell.length_a   1.000
_cell.length_b   1.000
_cell.length_c   1.000
_cell.angle_alpha   90.00
_cell.angle_beta   90.00
_cell.angle_gamma   90.00
#
_symmetry.space_group_name_H-M   'P 1'
#
loop_
_entity.id
_entity.type
_entity.pdbx_description
1 polymer ?
#
loop_
_entity_poly.entity_id
_entity_poly.type
_entity_poly.pdbx_seq_one_letter_code
_entity_poly.pdbx_strand_id
1 'polypeptide(L)'
;MEKIKSALPLILFAALAAIAIFFANDILNSKPSHMQGVIVEKLFVAKKGTNVAGPYGGTIRTNYFIQTQKEEQWIARVVMETGDTLIVHCLPSHYSTKQIGDIMHFKRYEGEHLHIQFFAHNEEEE
;
A
#
# COMPACT_ATOMS: atom_id res chain seq x y z
N MET A 1 39.67 9.21 28.80
CA MET A 1 39.23 8.92 27.41
C MET A 1 38.58 7.55 27.24
N GLU A 2 38.86 6.53 28.07
CA GLU A 2 38.24 5.18 27.94
C GLU A 2 36.73 5.14 28.21
N LYS A 3 36.23 5.89 29.22
CA LYS A 3 34.79 5.95 29.51
C LYS A 3 33.94 6.49 28.34
N ILE A 4 34.49 7.39 27.54
CA ILE A 4 33.80 7.97 26.37
C ILE A 4 33.71 6.93 25.24
N LYS A 5 34.78 6.16 25.00
CA LYS A 5 34.78 5.08 23.99
C LYS A 5 33.82 3.95 24.35
N SER A 6 33.66 3.65 25.63
CA SER A 6 32.70 2.66 26.13
C SER A 6 31.24 3.11 26.05
N ALA A 7 30.97 4.41 26.18
CA ALA A 7 29.61 4.97 26.12
C ALA A 7 29.13 5.27 24.69
N LEU A 8 30.06 5.50 23.75
CA LEU A 8 29.77 5.78 22.35
C LEU A 8 28.87 4.72 21.67
N PRO A 9 29.13 3.39 21.78
CA PRO A 9 28.26 2.40 21.17
C PRO A 9 26.88 2.35 21.83
N LEU A 10 26.78 2.62 23.14
CA LEU A 10 25.51 2.66 23.87
C LEU A 10 24.66 3.85 23.40
N ILE A 11 25.28 5.03 23.25
CA ILE A 11 24.62 6.24 22.74
C ILE A 11 24.16 6.03 21.29
N LEU A 12 25.01 5.42 20.45
CA LEU A 12 24.66 5.12 19.06
C LEU A 12 23.48 4.15 18.98
N PHE A 13 23.47 3.12 19.83
CA PHE A 13 22.37 2.15 19.88
C PHE A 13 21.06 2.81 20.37
N ALA A 14 21.14 3.66 21.39
CA ALA A 14 19.99 4.42 21.88
C ALA A 14 19.44 5.37 20.82
N ALA A 15 20.31 6.04 20.05
CA ALA A 15 19.91 6.91 18.95
C ALA A 15 19.22 6.11 17.82
N LEU A 16 19.77 4.96 17.42
CA LEU A 16 19.16 4.07 16.43
C LEU A 16 17.79 3.55 16.89
N ALA A 17 17.67 3.15 18.16
CA ALA A 17 16.42 2.70 18.74
C ALA A 17 15.38 3.82 18.76
N ALA A 18 15.77 5.05 19.16
CA ALA A 18 14.87 6.21 19.15
C ALA A 18 14.36 6.53 17.74
N ILE A 19 15.23 6.43 16.74
CA ILE A 19 14.85 6.58 15.33
C ILE A 19 13.84 5.49 14.96
N ALA A 20 14.14 4.21 15.17
CA ALA A 20 13.23 3.11 14.83
C ALA A 20 11.85 3.25 15.50
N ILE A 21 11.81 3.69 16.77
CA ILE A 21 10.57 3.95 17.50
C ILE A 21 9.79 5.10 16.86
N PHE A 22 10.47 6.18 16.46
CA PHE A 22 9.82 7.30 15.76
C PHE A 22 9.15 6.84 14.47
N PHE A 23 9.84 6.07 13.62
CA PHE A 23 9.28 5.51 12.40
C PHE A 23 8.07 4.58 12.67
N ALA A 24 8.19 3.70 13.66
CA ALA A 24 7.10 2.80 14.03
C ALA A 24 5.86 3.58 14.52
N ASN A 25 6.09 4.63 15.32
CA ASN A 25 5.03 5.48 15.84
C ASN A 25 4.33 6.28 14.74
N ASP A 26 5.08 6.84 13.79
CA ASP A 26 4.56 7.58 12.64
C ASP A 26 3.64 6.68 11.79
N ILE A 27 4.05 5.44 11.53
CA ILE A 27 3.25 4.49 10.75
C ILE A 27 2.01 4.04 11.51
N LEU A 28 2.14 3.64 12.79
CA LEU A 28 1.04 3.04 13.56
C LEU A 28 -0.05 4.04 13.95
N ASN A 29 0.30 5.31 14.17
CA ASN A 29 -0.65 6.33 14.63
C ASN A 29 -1.09 7.31 13.54
N SER A 30 -0.56 7.17 12.31
CA SER A 30 -1.01 7.98 11.18
C SER A 30 -2.49 7.74 10.89
N LYS A 31 -3.25 8.84 10.79
CA LYS A 31 -4.67 8.78 10.42
C LYS A 31 -4.80 8.59 8.91
N PRO A 32 -5.78 7.80 8.44
CA PRO A 32 -6.02 7.66 7.02
C PRO A 32 -6.50 8.98 6.41
N SER A 33 -6.00 9.28 5.22
CA SER A 33 -6.48 10.38 4.38
C SER A 33 -7.54 9.87 3.41
N HIS A 34 -8.71 10.51 3.37
CA HIS A 34 -9.75 10.19 2.39
C HIS A 34 -9.44 10.85 1.05
N MET A 35 -9.40 10.05 -0.02
CA MET A 35 -9.11 10.51 -1.36
C MET A 35 -10.09 9.91 -2.37
N GLN A 36 -10.10 10.50 -3.57
CA GLN A 36 -10.89 10.05 -4.69
C GLN A 36 -10.04 9.99 -5.96
N GLY A 37 -10.40 9.12 -6.88
CA GLY A 37 -9.82 9.12 -8.22
C GLY A 37 -10.59 8.21 -9.17
N VAL A 38 -10.17 8.21 -10.43
CA VAL A 38 -10.83 7.46 -11.50
C VAL A 38 -10.19 6.10 -11.68
N ILE A 39 -10.99 5.04 -11.71
CA ILE A 39 -10.52 3.67 -11.94
C ILE A 39 -10.05 3.56 -13.39
N VAL A 40 -8.78 3.27 -13.60
CA VAL A 40 -8.24 3.03 -14.95
C VAL A 40 -8.02 1.55 -15.24
N GLU A 41 -7.84 0.73 -14.20
CA GLU A 41 -7.61 -0.70 -14.35
C GLU A 41 -8.15 -1.46 -13.13
N LYS A 42 -8.57 -2.70 -13.37
CA LYS A 42 -9.04 -3.63 -12.35
C LYS A 42 -8.27 -4.93 -12.49
N LEU A 43 -7.67 -5.38 -11.39
CA LEU A 43 -6.80 -6.54 -11.32
C LEU A 43 -7.31 -7.49 -10.23
N PHE A 44 -7.53 -8.74 -10.61
CA PHE A 44 -7.79 -9.82 -9.65
C PHE A 44 -6.55 -10.69 -9.52
N VAL A 45 -6.04 -10.85 -8.30
CA VAL A 45 -4.89 -11.69 -7.99
C VAL A 45 -5.37 -12.90 -7.19
N ALA A 46 -5.36 -14.07 -7.84
CA ALA A 46 -5.80 -15.31 -7.21
C ALA A 46 -4.78 -15.81 -6.17
N LYS A 47 -5.30 -16.46 -5.11
CA LYS A 47 -4.52 -17.11 -4.05
C LYS A 47 -3.73 -18.29 -4.63
N LYS A 48 -2.46 -18.03 -4.99
CA LYS A 48 -1.44 -19.02 -5.39
C LYS A 48 -1.67 -19.69 -6.75
N GLY A 49 -0.80 -19.35 -7.70
CA GLY A 49 -0.37 -20.28 -8.75
C GLY A 49 -1.34 -20.54 -9.90
N THR A 50 -1.88 -19.51 -10.53
CA THR A 50 -2.36 -19.64 -11.92
C THR A 50 -1.95 -18.42 -12.70
N ASN A 51 -1.32 -18.64 -13.86
CA ASN A 51 -1.00 -17.60 -14.83
C ASN A 51 -2.21 -16.66 -14.98
N VAL A 52 -2.05 -15.39 -14.57
CA VAL A 52 -3.11 -14.40 -14.70
C VAL A 52 -3.22 -14.07 -16.19
N ALA A 53 -4.34 -14.46 -16.81
CA ALA A 53 -4.67 -14.06 -18.16
C ALA A 53 -5.07 -12.58 -18.12
N GLY A 54 -4.33 -11.73 -18.82
CA GLY A 54 -4.71 -10.35 -19.03
C GLY A 54 -5.99 -10.25 -19.87
N PRO A 55 -6.68 -9.09 -19.87
CA PRO A 55 -7.94 -8.88 -20.57
C PRO A 55 -7.89 -9.10 -22.10
N TYR A 56 -6.68 -9.22 -22.68
CA TYR A 56 -6.45 -9.49 -24.10
C TYR A 56 -5.75 -10.83 -24.39
N GLY A 57 -5.84 -11.82 -23.49
CA GLY A 57 -5.26 -13.15 -23.70
C GLY A 57 -3.73 -13.22 -23.59
N GLY A 58 -3.07 -12.11 -23.26
CA GLY A 58 -1.65 -12.07 -22.94
C GLY A 58 -1.38 -12.45 -21.48
N THR A 59 -0.33 -13.24 -21.23
CA THR A 59 0.16 -13.50 -19.88
C THR A 59 0.94 -12.27 -19.38
N ILE A 60 0.40 -11.54 -18.42
CA ILE A 60 1.13 -10.44 -17.77
C ILE A 60 2.12 -11.07 -16.78
N ARG A 61 3.41 -11.07 -17.14
CA ARG A 61 4.50 -11.43 -16.22
C ARG A 61 4.97 -10.17 -15.51
N THR A 62 4.28 -9.75 -14.46
CA THR A 62 4.81 -8.71 -13.57
C THR A 62 5.92 -9.32 -12.71
N ASN A 63 7.15 -8.83 -12.87
CA ASN A 63 8.34 -9.26 -12.13
C ASN A 63 8.31 -8.95 -10.61
N TYR A 64 7.17 -8.51 -10.09
CA TYR A 64 6.94 -8.22 -8.67
C TYR A 64 6.11 -9.33 -8.01
N PHE A 65 6.45 -10.59 -8.30
CA PHE A 65 5.87 -11.73 -7.60
C PHE A 65 6.26 -11.66 -6.12
N ILE A 66 5.40 -11.03 -5.32
CA ILE A 66 5.33 -11.24 -3.89
C ILE A 66 4.95 -12.71 -3.71
N GLN A 67 5.96 -13.57 -3.55
CA GLN A 67 5.83 -15.03 -3.37
C GLN A 67 5.02 -15.45 -2.11
N THR A 68 4.44 -14.50 -1.38
CA THR A 68 3.79 -14.69 -0.08
C THR A 68 2.30 -14.36 -0.06
N GLN A 69 1.65 -14.09 -1.20
CA GLN A 69 0.21 -13.83 -1.19
C GLN A 69 -0.59 -15.10 -0.85
N LYS A 70 -1.04 -15.15 0.40
CA LYS A 70 -1.78 -16.27 1.00
C LYS A 70 -3.28 -16.16 0.77
N GLU A 71 -3.78 -15.08 0.18
CA GLU A 71 -5.20 -14.75 0.03
C GLU A 71 -5.45 -14.07 -1.33
N GLU A 72 -6.70 -14.14 -1.81
CA GLU A 72 -7.12 -13.46 -3.04
C GLU A 72 -7.11 -11.94 -2.82
N GLN A 73 -6.75 -11.20 -3.86
CA GLN A 73 -6.75 -9.73 -3.81
C GLN A 73 -7.53 -9.17 -4.98
N TRP A 74 -8.42 -8.23 -4.67
CA TRP A 74 -9.13 -7.41 -5.64
C TRP A 74 -8.50 -6.02 -5.62
N ILE A 75 -7.90 -5.61 -6.72
CA ILE A 75 -7.08 -4.41 -6.81
C ILE A 75 -7.65 -3.50 -7.89
N ALA A 76 -7.87 -2.23 -7.55
CA ALA A 76 -8.17 -1.19 -8.52
C ALA A 76 -6.95 -0.26 -8.66
N ARG A 77 -6.56 0.03 -9.89
CA ARG A 77 -5.59 1.09 -10.19
C ARG A 77 -6.38 2.37 -10.44
N VAL A 78 -6.07 3.39 -9.66
CA VAL A 78 -6.83 4.64 -9.63
C VAL A 78 -5.91 5.79 -10.00
N VAL A 79 -6.32 6.60 -10.97
CA VAL A 79 -5.63 7.86 -11.31
C VAL A 79 -6.27 8.99 -10.53
N MET A 80 -5.45 9.69 -9.76
CA MET A 80 -5.86 10.88 -9.01
C MET A 80 -5.89 12.11 -9.91
N GLU A 81 -6.53 13.18 -9.45
CA GLU A 81 -6.55 14.48 -10.14
C GLU A 81 -5.15 15.05 -10.39
N THR A 82 -4.18 14.69 -9.55
CA THR A 82 -2.76 15.07 -9.71
C THR A 82 -2.06 14.37 -10.88
N GLY A 83 -2.70 13.36 -11.49
CA GLY A 83 -2.11 12.49 -12.50
C GLY A 83 -1.38 11.29 -11.92
N ASP A 84 -1.23 11.21 -10.59
CA ASP A 84 -0.59 10.08 -9.92
C ASP A 84 -1.50 8.85 -9.97
N THR A 85 -0.88 7.69 -10.10
CA THR A 85 -1.58 6.41 -10.10
C THR A 85 -1.34 5.67 -8.79
N LEU A 86 -2.42 5.29 -8.10
CA LEU A 86 -2.38 4.54 -6.85
C LEU A 86 -3.00 3.14 -7.01
N ILE A 87 -2.48 2.20 -6.24
CA ILE A 87 -2.97 0.82 -6.15
C ILE A 87 -3.88 0.75 -4.92
N VAL A 88 -5.17 0.50 -5.13
CA VAL A 88 -6.19 0.47 -4.08
C VAL A 88 -6.72 -0.95 -3.92
N HIS A 89 -6.66 -1.47 -2.70
CA HIS A 89 -7.21 -2.77 -2.36
C HIS A 89 -8.72 -2.65 -2.07
N CYS A 90 -9.49 -3.49 -2.76
CA CYS A 90 -10.94 -3.49 -2.73
C CYS A 90 -11.47 -4.75 -2.03
N LEU A 91 -12.67 -4.63 -1.47
CA LEU A 91 -13.50 -5.80 -1.16
C LEU A 91 -14.06 -6.41 -2.46
N PRO A 92 -14.36 -7.73 -2.47
CA PRO A 92 -14.93 -8.40 -3.65
C PRO A 92 -16.24 -7.76 -4.14
N SER A 93 -17.06 -7.26 -3.21
CA SER A 93 -18.32 -6.55 -3.49
C SER A 93 -18.07 -5.28 -4.27
N HIS A 94 -17.21 -4.39 -3.78
CA HIS A 94 -16.92 -3.09 -4.40
C HIS A 94 -16.17 -3.23 -5.72
N TYR A 95 -15.33 -4.27 -5.82
CA TYR A 95 -14.67 -4.60 -7.07
C TYR A 95 -15.67 -5.04 -8.13
N SER A 96 -16.69 -5.81 -7.78
CA SER A 96 -17.68 -6.30 -8.75
C SER A 96 -18.65 -5.21 -9.22
N THR A 97 -18.97 -4.24 -8.37
CA THR A 97 -19.96 -3.19 -8.68
C THR A 97 -19.40 -2.03 -9.51
N LYS A 98 -18.13 -1.68 -9.34
CA LYS A 98 -17.51 -0.54 -10.04
C LYS A 98 -16.88 -0.92 -11.39
N GLN A 99 -16.98 -0.03 -12.36
CA GLN A 99 -16.41 -0.16 -13.71
C GLN A 99 -15.17 0.72 -13.90
N ILE A 100 -14.40 0.43 -14.95
CA ILE A 100 -13.33 1.31 -15.40
C ILE A 100 -13.97 2.63 -15.87
N GLY A 101 -13.43 3.76 -15.40
CA GLY A 101 -13.97 5.10 -15.61
C GLY A 101 -14.80 5.64 -14.43
N ASP A 102 -15.18 4.79 -13.48
CA ASP A 102 -15.90 5.23 -12.29
C ASP A 102 -14.98 5.94 -11.29
N ILE A 103 -15.57 6.81 -10.47
CA ILE A 103 -14.89 7.41 -9.33
C ILE A 103 -14.89 6.40 -8.16
N MET A 104 -13.72 6.20 -7.57
CA MET A 104 -13.52 5.40 -6.37
C MET A 104 -13.12 6.31 -5.21
N HIS A 105 -13.85 6.20 -4.11
CA HIS A 105 -13.45 6.78 -2.83
C HIS A 105 -12.64 5.75 -2.03
N PHE A 106 -11.51 6.18 -1.48
CA PHE A 106 -10.63 5.29 -0.74
C PHE A 106 -9.86 6.03 0.35
N LYS A 107 -9.48 5.29 1.40
CA LYS A 107 -8.54 5.74 2.41
C LYS A 107 -7.13 5.39 2.00
N ARG A 108 -6.24 6.39 2.01
CA ARG A 108 -4.79 6.19 1.94
C ARG A 108 -4.20 6.29 3.33
N TYR A 109 -3.43 5.29 3.70
CA TYR A 109 -2.65 5.25 4.92
C TYR A 109 -1.20 5.55 4.57
N GLU A 110 -0.72 6.64 5.15
CA GLU A 110 0.57 7.25 4.85
C GLU A 110 1.13 7.85 6.14
N GLY A 111 2.42 7.63 6.42
CA GLY A 111 3.06 8.20 7.61
C GLY A 111 2.94 9.72 7.64
N GLU A 112 2.62 10.29 8.80
CA GLU A 112 2.27 11.71 8.95
C GLU A 112 3.46 12.63 8.66
N HIS A 113 4.67 12.22 9.07
CA HIS A 113 5.87 13.02 8.93
C HIS A 113 6.71 12.66 7.71
N LEU A 114 6.71 11.38 7.32
CA LEU A 114 7.61 10.86 6.29
C LEU A 114 6.91 10.53 4.98
N HIS A 115 5.57 10.65 4.94
CA HIS A 115 4.77 10.38 3.76
C HIS A 115 5.02 8.99 3.13
N ILE A 116 5.37 8.02 3.97
CA ILE A 116 5.59 6.64 3.53
C ILE A 116 4.20 6.03 3.31
N GLN A 117 3.85 5.78 2.05
CA GLN A 117 2.59 5.14 1.68
C GLN A 117 2.71 3.64 1.87
N PHE A 118 1.81 3.06 2.66
CA PHE A 118 1.84 1.62 2.95
C PHE A 118 0.55 0.90 2.60
N PHE A 119 -0.60 1.59 2.55
CA PHE A 119 -1.87 0.95 2.22
C PHE A 119 -2.89 1.93 1.64
N ALA A 120 -3.71 1.46 0.70
CA ALA A 120 -4.89 2.18 0.26
C ALA A 120 -6.07 1.20 0.15
N HIS A 121 -7.20 1.56 0.75
CA HIS A 121 -8.38 0.71 0.87
C HIS A 121 -9.65 1.44 0.45
N ASN A 122 -10.45 0.80 -0.40
CA ASN A 122 -11.76 1.30 -0.75
C ASN A 122 -12.70 1.17 0.46
N GLU A 123 -13.25 2.30 0.90
CA GLU A 123 -14.03 2.41 2.13
C GLU A 123 -15.49 2.80 1.89
N GLU A 124 -16.03 2.52 0.70
CA GLU A 124 -17.47 2.69 0.48
C GLU A 124 -18.24 1.68 1.34
N GLU A 125 -18.49 2.03 2.60
CA GLU A 125 -19.52 1.40 3.42
C GLU A 125 -20.88 1.59 2.72
N GLU A 126 -21.69 0.52 2.66
CA GLU A 126 -23.09 0.58 2.21
C GLU A 126 -23.88 1.72 2.87
#